data_AF-A0A1H1WXI1-F1
#
_entry.id   AF-A0A1H1WXI1-F1
#
_cell.length_a   1.000
_cell.length_b   1.000
_cell.length_c   1.000
_cell.angle_alpha   90.00
_cell.angle_beta   90.00
_cell.angle_gamma   90.00
#
_symmetry.space_group_name_H-M   'P 1'
#
loop_
_entity.id
_entity.type
_entity.pdbx_description
1 polymer ?
#
loop_
_entity_poly.entity_id
_entity_poly.type
_entity_poly.pdbx_seq_one_letter_code
_entity_poly.pdbx_strand_id
1 'polypeptide(L)'
;MEVQILLAVIAVAVSLAALTVSTLVSLRQLRSMQTANHVPFAIEMLTRDFGHREFQRLERLTLDQLPQHDPNGGVSGLPEPLQSQCRQVINFYDSIGIMVCDGAIREELVLATINYRLRRIWNIAGPFIRAEREHHRKGPFLDFLEHITARAHDTDPSEIAHRLGLHKMPTDTSTATPQETRDTENP
;
A
#
# COMPACT_ATOMS: atom_id res chain seq x y z
N MET A 1 15.31 64.59 10.76
CA MET A 1 14.67 63.64 11.70
C MET A 1 13.56 62.85 11.01
N GLU A 2 12.63 63.49 10.29
CA GLU A 2 11.54 62.80 9.58
C GLU A 2 11.99 61.78 8.52
N VAL A 3 13.00 62.11 7.70
CA VAL A 3 13.52 61.20 6.67
C VAL A 3 14.13 59.91 7.26
N GLN A 4 14.78 60.02 8.42
CA GLN A 4 15.36 58.86 9.11
C GLN A 4 14.27 57.94 9.68
N ILE A 5 13.19 58.53 10.20
CA ILE A 5 12.04 57.77 10.69
C ILE A 5 11.33 57.06 9.52
N LEU A 6 11.14 57.75 8.39
CA LEU A 6 10.54 57.17 7.19
C LEU A 6 11.36 55.97 6.67
N LEU A 7 12.69 56.11 6.62
CA LEU A 7 13.59 55.03 6.22
C LEU A 7 13.53 53.84 7.19
N ALA A 8 13.47 54.10 8.50
CA ALA A 8 13.34 53.05 9.52
C ALA A 8 12.02 52.28 9.38
N VAL A 9 10.90 52.97 9.15
CA VAL A 9 9.58 52.35 8.97
C VAL A 9 9.56 51.46 7.72
N ILE A 10 10.12 51.93 6.60
CA ILE A 10 10.22 51.15 5.37
C ILE A 10 11.08 49.90 5.59
N ALA A 11 12.23 50.04 6.24
CA ALA A 11 13.12 48.91 6.53
C ALA A 11 12.40 47.84 7.38
N VAL A 12 11.68 48.24 8.43
CA VAL A 12 10.91 47.32 9.27
C VAL A 12 9.80 46.61 8.49
N ALA A 13 9.05 47.35 7.65
CA ALA A 13 8.00 46.76 6.82
C ALA A 13 8.54 45.73 5.83
N VAL A 14 9.68 46.03 5.19
CA VAL A 14 10.35 45.10 4.27
C VAL A 14 10.84 43.86 5.02
N SER A 15 11.42 44.02 6.21
CA SER A 15 11.85 42.88 7.04
C SER A 15 10.66 42.00 7.46
N LEU A 16 9.52 42.59 7.85
CA LEU A 16 8.32 41.82 8.19
C LEU A 16 7.76 41.05 6.99
N ALA A 17 7.72 41.68 5.82
CA ALA A 17 7.26 41.05 4.58
C ALA A 17 8.19 39.89 4.20
N ALA A 18 9.51 40.11 4.25
CA ALA A 18 10.51 39.08 3.98
C ALA A 18 10.39 37.89 4.94
N LEU A 19 10.18 38.14 6.24
CA LEU A 19 9.98 37.09 7.24
C LEU A 19 8.71 36.29 6.96
N THR A 20 7.60 36.98 6.65
CA THR A 20 6.31 36.34 6.35
C THR A 20 6.43 35.45 5.11
N VAL A 21 7.04 35.96 4.04
CA VAL A 21 7.27 35.18 2.81
C VAL A 21 8.20 34.00 3.10
N SER A 22 9.26 34.20 3.86
CA SER A 22 10.18 33.12 4.27
C SER A 22 9.45 32.02 5.03
N THR A 23 8.67 32.37 6.06
CA THR A 23 7.88 31.41 6.83
C THR A 23 6.86 30.67 5.95
N LEU A 24 6.15 31.38 5.07
CA LEU A 24 5.19 30.75 4.15
C LEU A 24 5.88 29.80 3.17
N VAL A 25 7.04 30.18 2.64
CA VAL A 25 7.84 29.35 1.74
C VAL A 25 8.40 28.14 2.48
N SER A 26 8.95 28.30 3.69
CA SER A 26 9.43 27.18 4.50
C SER A 26 8.32 26.22 4.88
N LEU A 27 7.12 26.70 5.23
CA LEU A 27 5.96 25.85 5.50
C LEU A 27 5.49 25.10 4.25
N ARG A 28 5.51 25.76 3.08
CA ARG A 28 5.24 25.12 1.79
C ARG A 28 6.31 24.11 1.40
N GLN A 29 7.58 24.41 1.67
CA GLN A 29 8.71 23.51 1.42
C GLN A 29 8.64 22.29 2.32
N LEU A 30 8.30 22.44 3.61
CA LEU A 30 8.09 21.32 4.53
C LEU A 30 6.94 20.42 4.07
N ARG A 31 5.81 21.01 3.66
CA ARG A 31 4.68 20.25 3.07
C ARG A 31 5.07 19.57 1.76
N SER A 32 5.82 20.25 0.90
CA SER A 32 6.26 19.68 -0.39
C SER A 32 7.32 18.59 -0.21
N MET A 33 8.17 18.67 0.81
CA MET A 33 9.12 17.62 1.18
C MET A 33 8.41 16.39 1.75
N GLN A 34 7.32 16.58 2.51
CA GLN A 34 6.45 15.48 2.93
C GLN A 34 5.82 14.76 1.72
N THR A 35 5.45 15.49 0.66
CA THR A 35 4.92 14.90 -0.58
C THR A 35 6.00 14.34 -1.52
N ALA A 36 7.25 14.80 -1.41
CA ALA A 36 8.35 14.39 -2.30
C ALA A 36 8.96 13.02 -1.93
N ASN A 37 8.64 12.46 -0.76
CA ASN A 37 9.15 11.15 -0.32
C ASN A 37 8.41 9.94 -0.93
N HIS A 38 7.36 10.13 -1.74
CA HIS A 38 6.59 9.02 -2.31
C HIS A 38 7.30 8.28 -3.46
N VAL A 39 8.22 8.96 -4.17
CA VAL A 39 8.83 8.41 -5.40
C VAL A 39 9.88 7.33 -5.11
N PRO A 40 10.83 7.51 -4.17
CA PRO A 40 11.79 6.46 -3.83
C PRO A 40 11.12 5.21 -3.28
N PHE A 41 10.07 5.37 -2.45
CA PHE A 41 9.32 4.24 -1.93
C PHE A 41 8.48 3.54 -3.00
N ALA A 42 7.75 4.28 -3.86
CA ALA A 42 7.02 3.64 -4.96
C ALA A 42 7.98 2.86 -5.86
N ILE A 43 9.19 3.38 -6.10
CA ILE A 43 10.25 2.67 -6.81
C ILE A 43 10.71 1.45 -6.01
N GLU A 44 11.01 1.55 -4.71
CA GLU A 44 11.46 0.42 -3.90
C GLU A 44 10.39 -0.68 -3.76
N MET A 45 9.13 -0.30 -3.56
CA MET A 45 8.01 -1.23 -3.51
C MET A 45 7.82 -1.94 -4.87
N LEU A 46 7.84 -1.19 -5.98
CA LEU A 46 7.65 -1.74 -7.34
C LEU A 46 8.87 -2.53 -7.84
N THR A 47 10.09 -2.15 -7.47
CA THR A 47 11.33 -2.73 -8.03
C THR A 47 12.02 -3.72 -7.10
N ARG A 48 11.93 -3.54 -5.78
CA ARG A 48 12.74 -4.27 -4.80
C ARG A 48 11.94 -5.33 -4.04
N ASP A 49 10.79 -4.95 -3.49
CA ASP A 49 10.00 -5.84 -2.60
C ASP A 49 8.95 -6.68 -3.35
N PHE A 50 8.20 -6.10 -4.30
CA PHE A 50 7.35 -6.91 -5.18
C PHE A 50 8.16 -7.71 -6.21
N GLY A 51 9.34 -7.23 -6.58
CA GLY A 51 10.22 -7.86 -7.56
C GLY A 51 11.03 -9.04 -7.03
N HIS A 52 11.19 -9.19 -5.71
CA HIS A 52 11.93 -10.31 -5.14
C HIS A 52 11.12 -11.60 -5.24
N ARG A 53 11.57 -12.51 -6.13
CA ARG A 53 11.02 -13.87 -6.27
C ARG A 53 10.91 -14.60 -4.94
N GLU A 54 11.83 -14.29 -4.01
CA GLU A 54 11.85 -14.88 -2.69
C GLU A 54 10.65 -14.47 -1.84
N PHE A 55 10.28 -13.18 -1.80
CA PHE A 55 9.10 -12.75 -1.06
C PHE A 55 7.83 -13.36 -1.65
N GLN A 56 7.71 -13.38 -2.98
CA GLN A 56 6.57 -14.03 -3.64
C GLN A 56 6.49 -15.53 -3.35
N ARG A 57 7.64 -16.21 -3.22
CA ARG A 57 7.71 -17.62 -2.83
C ARG A 57 7.23 -17.81 -1.40
N LEU A 58 7.68 -16.98 -0.46
CA LEU A 58 7.28 -17.03 0.94
C LEU A 58 5.80 -16.72 1.14
N GLU A 59 5.28 -15.71 0.45
CA GLU A 59 3.86 -15.39 0.46
C GLU A 59 3.05 -16.56 -0.07
N ARG A 60 3.45 -17.17 -1.19
CA ARG A 60 2.75 -18.33 -1.75
C ARG A 60 2.76 -19.50 -0.78
N LEU A 61 3.92 -19.84 -0.22
CA LEU A 61 4.03 -20.90 0.78
C LEU A 61 3.16 -20.63 2.00
N THR A 62 3.16 -19.39 2.50
CA THR A 62 2.28 -18.99 3.60
C THR A 62 0.82 -19.20 3.21
N LEU A 63 0.38 -18.69 2.06
CA LEU A 63 -1.01 -18.81 1.61
C LEU A 63 -1.45 -20.25 1.37
N ASP A 64 -0.53 -21.14 0.99
CA ASP A 64 -0.82 -22.55 0.70
C ASP A 64 -0.77 -23.44 1.96
N GLN A 65 0.14 -23.13 2.90
CA GLN A 65 0.38 -23.97 4.09
C GLN A 65 -0.43 -23.54 5.30
N LEU A 66 -0.61 -22.23 5.54
CA LEU A 66 -1.30 -21.73 6.73
C LEU A 66 -2.73 -22.30 6.90
N PRO A 67 -3.54 -22.48 5.82
CA PRO A 67 -4.87 -23.09 5.94
C PRO A 67 -4.88 -24.53 6.47
N GLN A 68 -3.73 -25.21 6.50
CA GLN A 68 -3.60 -26.60 6.94
C GLN A 68 -3.34 -26.71 8.46
N HIS A 69 -3.19 -25.58 9.15
CA HIS A 69 -2.91 -25.51 10.59
C HIS A 69 -4.08 -24.93 11.37
N ASP A 70 -4.19 -25.29 12.66
CA ASP A 70 -5.19 -24.73 13.56
C ASP A 70 -4.80 -23.28 13.95
N PRO A 71 -5.67 -22.28 13.70
CA PRO A 71 -5.40 -20.89 14.07
C PRO A 71 -5.35 -20.63 15.58
N ASN A 72 -5.89 -21.50 16.44
CA ASN A 72 -5.97 -21.25 17.89
C ASN A 72 -4.60 -21.02 18.55
N GLY A 73 -3.53 -21.62 18.03
CA GLY A 73 -2.17 -21.40 18.52
C GLY A 73 -1.59 -20.02 18.17
N GLY A 74 -2.30 -19.21 17.36
CA GLY A 74 -1.77 -17.99 16.78
C GLY A 74 -0.60 -18.24 15.83
N VAL A 75 0.09 -17.17 15.44
CA VAL A 75 1.32 -17.28 14.63
C VAL A 75 2.45 -17.90 15.44
N SER A 76 2.45 -17.69 16.76
CA SER A 76 3.42 -18.26 17.69
C SER A 76 3.32 -19.78 17.84
N GLY A 77 2.17 -20.38 17.57
CA GLY A 77 1.96 -21.84 17.64
C GLY A 77 2.32 -22.61 16.37
N LEU A 78 2.71 -21.94 15.29
CA LEU A 78 3.10 -22.59 14.04
C LEU A 78 4.47 -23.28 14.15
N PRO A 79 4.69 -24.41 13.44
CA PRO A 79 6.01 -25.03 13.36
C PRO A 79 6.96 -24.20 12.50
N GLU A 80 8.26 -24.28 12.78
CA GLU A 80 9.28 -23.79 11.85
C GLU A 80 9.43 -24.75 10.64
N PRO A 81 9.72 -24.24 9.43
CA PRO A 81 10.02 -22.84 9.08
C PRO A 81 8.76 -21.98 8.82
N LEU A 82 7.55 -22.53 8.88
CA LEU A 82 6.33 -21.82 8.49
C LEU A 82 6.07 -20.60 9.38
N GLN A 83 6.38 -20.70 10.68
CA GLN A 83 6.27 -19.59 11.62
C GLN A 83 7.07 -18.36 11.17
N SER A 84 8.38 -18.52 10.94
CA SER A 84 9.25 -17.41 10.53
C SER A 84 8.85 -16.83 9.17
N GLN A 85 8.45 -17.68 8.23
CA GLN A 85 7.96 -17.26 6.91
C GLN A 85 6.66 -16.45 7.00
N CYS A 86 5.68 -16.94 7.77
CA CYS A 86 4.42 -16.25 8.00
C CYS A 86 4.66 -14.89 8.66
N ARG A 87 5.51 -14.83 9.70
CA ARG A 87 5.90 -13.57 10.36
C ARG A 87 6.50 -12.57 9.38
N GLN A 88 7.37 -13.01 8.48
CA GLN A 88 7.98 -12.14 7.49
C GLN A 88 6.93 -11.54 6.54
N VAL A 89 5.99 -12.35 6.06
CA VAL A 89 4.93 -11.92 5.15
C VAL A 89 3.97 -10.93 5.83
N ILE A 90 3.47 -11.25 7.02
CA ILE A 90 2.51 -10.39 7.72
C ILE A 90 3.14 -9.08 8.21
N ASN A 91 4.40 -9.10 8.67
CA ASN A 91 5.12 -7.89 9.07
C ASN A 91 5.41 -6.96 7.88
N PHE A 92 5.65 -7.53 6.70
CA PHE A 92 5.80 -6.74 5.48
C PHE A 92 4.54 -5.94 5.17
N TYR A 93 3.37 -6.59 5.21
CA TYR A 93 2.11 -5.90 4.98
C TYR A 93 1.74 -4.92 6.10
N ASP A 94 2.07 -5.22 7.35
CA ASP A 94 1.89 -4.29 8.47
C ASP A 94 2.75 -3.03 8.31
N SER A 95 4.00 -3.19 7.85
CA SER A 95 4.89 -2.08 7.53
C SER A 95 4.30 -1.16 6.45
N ILE A 96 3.65 -1.75 5.43
CA ILE A 96 2.91 -0.97 4.43
C ILE A 96 1.78 -0.18 5.08
N GLY A 97 1.01 -0.80 5.98
CA GLY A 97 -0.05 -0.12 6.73
C GLY A 97 0.48 1.06 7.55
N ILE A 98 1.63 0.89 8.24
CA ILE A 98 2.29 1.97 8.99
C ILE A 98 2.61 3.15 8.08
N MET A 99 3.23 2.88 6.93
CA MET A 99 3.62 3.93 5.99
C MET A 99 2.42 4.64 5.35
N VAL A 100 1.29 3.96 5.16
CA VAL A 100 0.05 4.60 4.74
C VAL A 100 -0.50 5.51 5.85
N CYS A 101 -0.54 5.02 7.09
CA CYS A 101 -1.04 5.79 8.23
C CYS A 101 -0.18 7.02 8.56
N ASP A 102 1.14 6.94 8.39
CA ASP A 102 2.06 8.07 8.54
C ASP A 102 1.97 9.07 7.36
N GLY A 103 1.26 8.72 6.29
CA GLY A 103 1.16 9.52 5.08
C GLY A 103 2.43 9.48 4.22
N ALA A 104 3.36 8.57 4.50
CA ALA A 104 4.56 8.34 3.70
C ALA A 104 4.22 7.74 2.32
N ILE A 105 3.06 7.09 2.19
CA ILE A 105 2.55 6.55 0.92
C ILE A 105 1.07 6.90 0.77
N ARG A 106 0.66 7.28 -0.43
CA ARG A 106 -0.75 7.48 -0.75
C ARG A 106 -1.50 6.14 -0.72
N GLU A 107 -2.52 6.07 0.12
CA GLU A 107 -3.39 4.89 0.26
C GLU A 107 -3.92 4.42 -1.10
N GLU A 108 -4.34 5.34 -1.97
CA GLU A 108 -4.92 4.97 -3.26
C GLU A 108 -3.95 4.19 -4.15
N LEU A 109 -2.65 4.53 -4.10
CA LEU A 109 -1.65 3.84 -4.88
C LEU A 109 -1.43 2.42 -4.36
N VAL A 110 -1.42 2.26 -3.04
CA VAL A 110 -1.28 0.94 -2.40
C VAL A 110 -2.49 0.09 -2.73
N LEU A 111 -3.70 0.61 -2.54
CA LEU A 111 -4.93 -0.12 -2.82
C LEU A 111 -5.06 -0.45 -4.31
N ALA A 112 -4.74 0.46 -5.23
CA ALA A 112 -4.75 0.14 -6.67
C ALA A 112 -3.80 -1.01 -7.03
N THR A 113 -2.67 -1.12 -6.32
CA THR A 113 -1.59 -2.06 -6.64
C THR A 113 -1.79 -3.43 -5.98
N ILE A 114 -2.19 -3.46 -4.70
CA ILE A 114 -2.18 -4.68 -3.88
C ILE A 114 -3.48 -4.98 -3.14
N ASN A 115 -4.59 -4.31 -3.46
CA ASN A 115 -5.88 -4.59 -2.80
C ASN A 115 -6.24 -6.09 -2.80
N TYR A 116 -6.11 -6.77 -3.93
CA TYR A 116 -6.35 -8.22 -4.01
C TYR A 116 -5.45 -9.02 -3.04
N ARG A 117 -4.17 -8.64 -2.95
CA ARG A 117 -3.20 -9.34 -2.10
C ARG A 117 -3.47 -9.10 -0.62
N LEU A 118 -3.81 -7.87 -0.22
CA LEU A 118 -4.21 -7.51 1.13
C LEU A 118 -5.42 -8.33 1.59
N ARG A 119 -6.48 -8.35 0.77
CA ARG A 119 -7.67 -9.18 1.05
C ARG A 119 -7.31 -10.66 1.18
N ARG A 120 -6.49 -11.18 0.26
CA ARG A 120 -6.08 -12.59 0.26
C ARG A 120 -5.26 -12.96 1.50
N ILE A 121 -4.26 -12.16 1.88
CA ILE A 121 -3.44 -12.46 3.04
C ILE A 121 -4.25 -12.37 4.33
N TRP A 122 -5.15 -11.39 4.47
CA TRP A 122 -5.98 -11.25 5.65
C TRP A 122 -6.99 -12.40 5.80
N ASN A 123 -7.59 -12.85 4.71
CA ASN A 123 -8.52 -14.00 4.75
C ASN A 123 -7.85 -15.26 5.31
N ILE A 124 -6.55 -15.44 5.06
CA ILE A 124 -5.80 -16.62 5.50
C ILE A 124 -5.13 -16.40 6.87
N ALA A 125 -4.42 -15.29 7.05
CA ALA A 125 -3.65 -15.01 8.27
C ALA A 125 -4.49 -14.37 9.39
N GLY A 126 -5.60 -13.70 9.08
CA GLY A 126 -6.43 -12.99 10.03
C GLY A 126 -6.88 -13.81 11.25
N PRO A 127 -7.31 -15.08 11.10
CA PRO A 127 -7.62 -15.95 12.24
C PRO A 127 -6.42 -16.16 13.18
N PHE A 128 -5.22 -16.40 12.64
CA PHE A 128 -3.99 -16.58 13.42
C PHE A 128 -3.58 -15.29 14.14
N ILE A 129 -3.76 -14.13 13.50
CA ILE A 129 -3.44 -12.82 14.07
C ILE A 129 -4.39 -12.50 15.24
N ARG A 130 -5.68 -12.84 15.11
CA ARG A 130 -6.66 -12.68 16.20
C ARG A 130 -6.34 -13.60 17.38
N ALA A 131 -6.08 -14.89 17.12
CA ALA A 131 -5.70 -15.84 18.16
C ALA A 131 -4.38 -15.46 18.87
N GLU A 132 -3.41 -14.88 18.15
CA GLU A 132 -2.17 -14.36 18.76
C GLU A 132 -2.47 -13.26 19.78
N ARG A 133 -3.38 -12.33 19.46
CA ARG A 133 -3.80 -11.25 20.36
C ARG A 133 -4.54 -11.78 21.58
N GLU A 134 -5.40 -12.78 21.39
CA GLU A 134 -6.19 -13.35 22.49
C GLU A 134 -5.33 -14.17 23.46
N HIS A 135 -4.38 -14.96 22.96
CA HIS A 135 -3.67 -15.95 23.76
C HIS A 135 -2.25 -15.55 24.19
N HIS A 136 -1.55 -14.75 23.39
CA HIS A 136 -0.10 -14.55 23.56
C HIS A 136 0.28 -13.08 23.78
N ARG A 137 -0.49 -12.12 23.26
CA ARG A 137 -0.14 -10.70 23.30
C ARG A 137 -1.31 -9.85 23.77
N LYS A 138 -1.28 -9.43 25.04
CA LYS A 138 -2.20 -8.43 25.60
C LYS A 138 -1.83 -7.02 25.08
N GLY A 139 -1.99 -6.78 23.78
CA GLY A 139 -1.61 -5.51 23.14
C GLY A 139 -1.76 -5.50 21.62
N PRO A 140 -1.42 -4.37 20.98
CA PRO A 140 -1.52 -4.21 19.53
C PRO A 140 -0.64 -5.23 18.81
N PHE A 141 -1.19 -5.92 17.81
CA PHE A 141 -0.45 -6.88 16.99
C PHE A 141 -1.00 -6.87 15.57
N LEU A 142 -0.19 -6.29 14.67
CA LEU A 142 -0.51 -6.14 13.25
C LEU A 142 -1.79 -5.33 12.99
N ASP A 143 -2.03 -4.32 13.83
CA ASP A 143 -3.21 -3.46 13.73
C ASP A 143 -3.17 -2.59 12.46
N PHE A 144 -1.98 -2.26 11.94
CA PHE A 144 -1.85 -1.51 10.69
C PHE A 144 -2.16 -2.37 9.47
N LEU A 145 -1.78 -3.65 9.50
CA LEU A 145 -2.23 -4.65 8.53
C LEU A 145 -3.75 -4.80 8.53
N GLU A 146 -4.36 -4.91 9.71
CA GLU A 146 -5.81 -4.97 9.84
C GLU A 146 -6.47 -3.71 9.28
N HIS A 147 -5.95 -2.54 9.64
CA HIS A 147 -6.45 -1.26 9.16
C HIS A 147 -6.42 -1.17 7.62
N ILE A 148 -5.25 -1.39 7.00
CA ILE A 148 -5.14 -1.26 5.54
C ILE A 148 -5.97 -2.33 4.80
N THR A 149 -6.18 -3.49 5.42
CA THR A 149 -7.04 -4.52 4.82
C THR A 149 -8.53 -4.18 4.96
N ALA A 150 -8.95 -3.60 6.08
CA ALA A 150 -10.31 -3.07 6.22
C ALA A 150 -10.60 -2.02 5.14
N ARG A 151 -9.66 -1.08 4.93
CA ARG A 151 -9.71 -0.12 3.81
C ARG A 151 -9.77 -0.82 2.46
N ALA A 152 -9.00 -1.89 2.26
CA ALA A 152 -9.03 -2.68 1.03
C ALA A 152 -10.40 -3.34 0.81
N HIS A 153 -11.11 -3.80 1.84
CA HIS A 153 -12.46 -4.37 1.72
C HIS A 153 -13.52 -3.31 1.41
N ASP A 154 -13.42 -2.15 2.04
CA ASP A 154 -14.40 -1.06 1.89
C ASP A 154 -14.27 -0.31 0.56
N THR A 155 -13.13 -0.45 -0.13
CA THR A 155 -12.87 0.28 -1.37
C THR A 155 -13.06 -0.62 -2.59
N ASP A 156 -13.85 -0.16 -3.58
CA ASP A 156 -13.99 -0.81 -4.88
C ASP A 156 -12.73 -0.55 -5.75
N PRO A 157 -11.98 -1.60 -6.16
CA PRO A 157 -10.80 -1.43 -7.02
C PRO A 157 -11.09 -0.71 -8.35
N SER A 158 -12.31 -0.81 -8.88
CA SER A 158 -12.70 -0.17 -10.13
C SER A 158 -12.80 1.35 -9.99
N GLU A 159 -13.29 1.82 -8.85
CA GLU A 159 -13.37 3.24 -8.50
C GLU A 159 -11.97 3.84 -8.34
N ILE A 160 -11.06 3.12 -7.67
CA ILE A 160 -9.66 3.55 -7.53
C ILE A 160 -8.99 3.65 -8.90
N ALA A 161 -9.18 2.64 -9.76
CA ALA A 161 -8.63 2.66 -11.10
C ALA A 161 -9.12 3.87 -11.91
N HIS A 162 -10.40 4.21 -11.80
CA HIS A 162 -10.97 5.41 -12.42
C HIS A 162 -10.38 6.70 -11.84
N ARG A 163 -10.29 6.84 -10.52
CA ARG A 163 -9.68 8.00 -9.84
C ARG A 163 -8.21 8.22 -10.23
N LEU A 164 -7.48 7.14 -10.48
CA LEU A 164 -6.09 7.18 -10.91
C LEU A 164 -5.91 7.35 -12.43
N GLY A 165 -6.99 7.34 -13.21
CA GLY A 165 -6.93 7.43 -14.67
C GLY A 165 -6.30 6.21 -15.33
N LEU A 166 -6.43 5.02 -14.72
CA LEU A 166 -5.91 3.78 -15.29
C LEU A 166 -6.78 3.32 -16.46
N HIS A 167 -6.15 3.01 -17.59
CA HIS A 167 -6.82 2.47 -18.77
C HIS A 167 -6.79 0.94 -18.75
N LYS A 168 -7.91 0.31 -19.09
CA LYS A 168 -7.98 -1.13 -19.33
C LYS A 168 -7.60 -1.42 -20.78
N MET A 169 -6.87 -2.50 -21.02
CA MET A 169 -6.64 -3.00 -22.37
C MET A 169 -7.98 -3.43 -22.99
N PRO A 170 -8.22 -3.14 -24.29
CA PRO A 170 -9.36 -3.68 -25.01
C PRO A 170 -9.36 -5.20 -24.91
N THR A 171 -10.49 -5.77 -24.51
CA THR A 171 -10.65 -7.22 -24.52
C THR A 171 -10.98 -7.62 -25.95
N ASP A 172 -9.96 -7.84 -26.78
CA ASP A 172 -10.16 -8.34 -28.14
C ASP A 172 -10.90 -9.68 -28.08
N THR A 173 -12.20 -9.64 -28.38
CA THR A 173 -13.03 -10.84 -28.60
C THR A 173 -12.95 -11.24 -30.08
N SER A 174 -11.77 -11.07 -30.70
CA SER A 174 -11.55 -11.29 -32.13
C SER A 174 -10.35 -12.21 -32.37
N THR A 175 -10.32 -13.35 -31.70
CA THR A 175 -9.49 -14.49 -32.08
C THR A 175 -10.21 -15.79 -31.72
N ALA A 176 -11.03 -16.29 -32.66
CA ALA A 176 -11.32 -17.71 -32.94
C ALA A 176 -12.79 -17.93 -33.33
N THR A 177 -13.11 -17.74 -34.62
CA THR A 177 -14.04 -18.64 -35.28
C THR A 177 -13.21 -19.53 -36.21
N PRO A 178 -12.98 -20.81 -35.89
CA PRO A 178 -12.56 -21.77 -36.89
C PRO A 178 -13.68 -21.87 -37.93
N GLN A 179 -13.41 -21.52 -39.18
CA GLN A 179 -14.29 -21.89 -40.30
C GLN A 179 -14.27 -23.41 -40.42
N GLU A 180 -15.21 -24.05 -39.75
CA GLU A 180 -15.60 -25.43 -39.98
C GLU A 180 -16.52 -25.44 -41.21
N THR A 181 -15.93 -25.54 -42.39
CA THR A 181 -16.62 -26.05 -43.58
C THR A 181 -15.95 -27.36 -43.95
N ARG A 182 -16.45 -28.44 -43.36
CA ARG A 182 -16.21 -29.80 -43.83
C ARG A 182 -17.34 -30.16 -44.78
N ASP A 183 -16.93 -30.65 -45.94
CA ASP A 183 -17.75 -31.14 -47.04
C ASP A 183 -18.81 -32.16 -46.61
N THR A 184 -19.93 -32.22 -47.33
CA THR A 184 -20.60 -33.48 -47.70
C THR A 184 -21.63 -33.28 -48.82
N GLU A 185 -21.23 -33.70 -50.02
CA GLU A 185 -21.99 -34.46 -51.03
C GLU A 185 -23.53 -34.49 -51.03
N ASN A 186 -24.06 -33.98 -52.15
CA ASN A 186 -24.92 -34.65 -53.16
C ASN A 186 -26.35 -35.15 -52.79
N PRO A 187 -27.27 -35.11 -53.77
CA PRO A 187 -27.39 -36.20 -54.75
C PRO A 187 -27.42 -35.78 -56.23
#